data_AF-A0A131Z533-F1
#
_entry.id   AF-A0A131Z533-F1
#
_cell.length_a   1.000
_cell.length_b   1.000
_cell.length_c   1.000
_cell.angle_alpha   90.00
_cell.angle_beta   90.00
_cell.angle_gamma   90.00
#
_symmetry.space_group_name_H-M   'P 1'
#
loop_
_entity.id
_entity.type
_entity.pdbx_description
1 polymer ?
#
loop_
_entity_poly.entity_id
_entity_poly.type
_entity_poly.pdbx_seq_one_letter_code
_entity_poly.pdbx_strand_id
1 'polypeptide(L)'
;MKAVALLLLAAVVVAVPRSRRQAVSLPDGVELLLGRAAQSNFQCTRDGYYADVETNCQVFHVCRGVTKEDGNVAYEHHAFACGNQTVFNQASFTCAFIDEAIPCSNAKDFFYLNERLFQDKDTPILGDEEAQKAAEFYPARAAAAAAKA
;
A
#
# COMPACT_ATOMS: atom_id res chain seq x y z
N MET A 1 -23.05 -48.40 44.81
CA MET A 1 -21.82 -48.30 43.98
C MET A 1 -22.06 -47.18 42.97
N LYS A 2 -21.25 -46.13 43.06
CA LYS A 2 -21.43 -44.83 42.38
C LYS A 2 -20.72 -44.87 41.02
N ALA A 3 -21.33 -44.34 39.97
CA ALA A 3 -20.62 -44.00 38.73
C ALA A 3 -21.06 -42.59 38.32
N VAL A 4 -20.23 -41.60 38.66
CA VAL A 4 -20.37 -40.22 38.20
C VAL A 4 -19.54 -40.10 36.94
N ALA A 5 -20.20 -39.97 35.79
CA ALA A 5 -19.55 -39.78 34.49
C ALA A 5 -19.05 -38.33 34.40
N LEU A 6 -17.73 -38.15 34.49
CA LEU A 6 -17.07 -36.88 34.20
C LEU A 6 -17.05 -36.65 32.69
N LEU A 7 -17.96 -35.80 32.20
CA LEU A 7 -17.90 -35.22 30.87
C LEU A 7 -16.79 -34.17 30.84
N LEU A 8 -15.62 -34.56 30.32
CA LEU A 8 -14.51 -33.65 30.04
C LEU A 8 -14.86 -32.79 28.82
N LEU A 9 -15.33 -31.57 29.05
CA LEU A 9 -15.42 -30.53 28.02
C LEU A 9 -14.00 -30.09 27.65
N ALA A 10 -13.42 -30.72 26.63
CA ALA A 10 -12.18 -30.26 26.01
C ALA A 10 -12.47 -28.95 25.26
N ALA A 11 -12.05 -27.81 25.82
CA ALA A 11 -12.08 -26.54 25.12
C ALA A 11 -11.07 -26.60 23.95
N VAL A 12 -11.58 -26.79 22.73
CA VAL A 12 -10.77 -26.69 21.51
C VAL A 12 -10.39 -25.22 21.32
N VAL A 13 -9.19 -24.86 21.74
CA VAL A 13 -8.61 -23.55 21.47
C VAL A 13 -8.22 -23.54 20.00
N VAL A 14 -9.08 -22.98 19.14
CA VAL A 14 -8.74 -22.76 17.72
C VAL A 14 -7.64 -21.71 17.68
N ALA A 15 -6.40 -22.14 17.46
CA ALA A 15 -5.27 -21.26 17.24
C ALA A 15 -5.47 -20.54 15.90
N VAL A 16 -6.06 -19.33 15.95
CA VAL A 16 -6.07 -18.43 14.80
C VAL A 16 -4.61 -18.12 14.46
N PRO A 17 -4.13 -18.38 13.23
CA PRO A 17 -2.76 -18.05 12.87
C PRO A 17 -2.59 -16.54 12.99
N ARG A 18 -1.76 -16.10 13.95
CA ARG A 18 -1.31 -14.71 14.00
C ARG A 18 -0.42 -14.51 12.77
N SER A 19 -0.94 -13.85 11.73
CA SER A 19 -0.08 -13.27 10.69
C SER A 19 0.96 -12.39 11.38
N ARG A 20 2.19 -12.88 11.47
CA ARG A 20 3.32 -12.07 11.91
C ARG A 20 3.47 -10.99 10.85
N ARG A 21 3.17 -9.74 11.22
CA ARG A 21 3.64 -8.59 10.43
C ARG A 21 5.14 -8.73 10.29
N GLN A 22 5.62 -8.90 9.06
CA GLN A 22 7.05 -8.94 8.79
C GLN A 22 7.58 -7.51 8.76
N ALA A 23 8.81 -7.32 9.22
CA ALA A 23 9.50 -6.05 9.06
C ALA A 23 9.73 -5.82 7.57
N VAL A 24 9.41 -4.62 7.08
CA VAL A 24 9.70 -4.24 5.70
C VAL A 24 11.22 -4.10 5.57
N SER A 25 11.80 -4.72 4.53
CA SER A 25 13.23 -4.59 4.25
C SER A 25 13.53 -3.19 3.69
N LEU A 26 14.02 -2.30 4.55
CA LEU A 26 14.46 -0.95 4.21
C LEU A 26 15.94 -0.79 4.58
N PRO A 27 16.66 0.18 3.99
CA PRO A 27 18.02 0.51 4.41
C PRO A 27 18.11 0.86 5.90
N ASP A 28 19.27 0.61 6.50
CA ASP A 28 19.53 0.93 7.90
C ASP A 28 19.29 2.41 8.21
N GLY A 29 18.64 2.69 9.34
CA GLY A 29 18.37 4.05 9.81
C GLY A 29 17.11 4.71 9.25
N VAL A 30 16.43 4.12 8.25
CA VAL A 30 15.15 4.65 7.74
C VAL A 30 14.07 4.72 8.82
N GLU A 31 14.12 3.81 9.79
CA GLU A 31 13.35 3.86 11.04
C GLU A 31 13.32 5.25 11.69
N LEU A 32 14.48 5.91 11.73
CA LEU A 32 14.66 7.19 12.39
C LEU A 32 13.95 8.31 11.62
N LEU A 33 13.83 8.17 10.30
CA LEU A 33 13.10 9.10 9.45
C LEU A 33 11.58 8.89 9.55
N LEU A 34 11.15 7.63 9.68
CA LEU A 34 9.74 7.26 9.82
C LEU A 34 9.22 7.45 11.26
N GLY A 35 10.13 7.52 12.23
CA GLY A 35 9.83 7.56 13.66
C GLY A 35 9.31 6.23 14.22
N ARG A 36 9.25 5.17 13.40
CA ARG A 36 8.73 3.84 13.75
C ARG A 36 9.08 2.77 12.70
N ALA A 37 9.02 1.51 13.17
CA ALA A 37 9.21 0.32 12.35
C ALA A 37 8.13 0.21 11.30
N ALA A 38 8.55 0.29 10.04
CA ALA A 38 7.71 -0.07 8.92
C ALA A 38 7.40 -1.58 9.01
N GLN A 39 6.14 -1.87 9.31
CA GLN A 39 5.61 -3.22 9.37
C GLN A 39 4.47 -3.31 8.36
N SER A 40 4.54 -4.32 7.50
CA SER A 40 3.60 -4.50 6.40
C SER A 40 3.38 -5.98 6.11
N ASN A 41 2.16 -6.34 5.77
CA ASN A 41 1.82 -7.65 5.20
C ASN A 41 1.72 -7.62 3.66
N PHE A 42 2.16 -6.52 3.04
CA PHE A 42 2.07 -6.35 1.59
C PHE A 42 2.79 -7.47 0.84
N GLN A 43 2.16 -7.96 -0.21
CA GLN A 43 2.70 -8.96 -1.12
C GLN A 43 2.42 -8.54 -2.56
N CYS A 44 3.43 -8.68 -3.42
CA CYS A 44 3.30 -8.43 -4.84
C CYS A 44 2.38 -9.47 -5.49
N THR A 45 1.31 -9.01 -6.14
CA THR A 45 0.42 -9.86 -6.93
C THR A 45 0.48 -9.57 -8.43
N ARG A 46 0.95 -8.36 -8.78
CA ARG A 46 1.05 -7.82 -10.14
C ARG A 46 2.17 -6.79 -10.18
N ASP A 47 2.64 -6.48 -11.39
CA ASP A 47 3.62 -5.43 -11.59
C ASP A 47 3.07 -4.06 -11.18
N GLY A 48 3.95 -3.19 -10.69
CA GLY A 48 3.59 -1.82 -10.38
C GLY A 48 4.14 -1.31 -9.04
N TYR A 49 3.62 -0.15 -8.66
CA TYR A 49 3.97 0.66 -7.52
C TYR A 49 2.74 0.80 -6.63
N TYR A 50 2.89 0.43 -5.37
CA TYR A 50 1.78 0.27 -4.44
C TYR A 50 2.04 1.04 -3.16
N ALA A 51 1.17 1.99 -2.84
CA ALA A 51 1.16 2.68 -1.56
C ALA A 51 0.87 1.67 -0.44
N ASP A 52 1.69 1.68 0.60
CA ASP A 52 1.46 0.83 1.76
C ASP A 52 0.53 1.50 2.77
N VAL A 53 -0.74 1.12 2.73
CA VAL A 53 -1.75 1.64 3.65
C VAL A 53 -1.50 1.28 5.12
N GLU A 54 -0.78 0.19 5.42
CA GLU A 54 -0.45 -0.19 6.79
C GLU A 54 0.66 0.71 7.39
N THR A 55 1.46 1.32 6.53
CA THR A 55 2.49 2.29 6.92
C THR A 55 2.05 3.75 6.78
N ASN A 56 0.74 4.02 6.63
CA ASN A 56 0.21 5.35 6.33
C ASN A 56 0.85 5.96 5.07
N CYS A 57 1.16 5.12 4.07
CA CYS A 57 1.76 5.51 2.80
C CYS A 57 3.13 6.18 2.93
N GLN A 58 3.78 6.09 4.10
CA GLN A 58 5.17 6.50 4.27
C GLN A 58 6.12 5.55 3.54
N VAL A 59 5.70 4.30 3.33
CA VAL A 59 6.38 3.32 2.49
C VAL A 59 5.52 3.02 1.26
N PHE A 60 6.19 2.70 0.16
CA PHE A 60 5.58 2.11 -1.02
C PHE A 60 6.39 0.91 -1.48
N HIS A 61 5.74 0.04 -2.25
CA HIS A 61 6.32 -1.18 -2.76
C HIS A 61 6.39 -1.15 -4.28
N VAL A 62 7.50 -1.63 -4.83
CA VAL A 62 7.69 -1.84 -6.26
C VAL A 62 7.73 -3.34 -6.51
N CYS A 63 6.91 -3.78 -7.45
CA CYS A 63 6.74 -5.17 -7.84
C CYS A 63 7.11 -5.35 -9.30
N ARG A 64 8.00 -6.31 -9.57
CA ARG A 64 8.37 -6.72 -10.93
C ARG A 64 8.27 -8.23 -11.08
N GLY A 65 7.41 -8.67 -11.98
CA GLY A 65 7.23 -10.07 -12.34
C GLY A 65 8.41 -10.55 -13.15
N VAL A 66 8.99 -11.64 -12.71
CA VAL A 66 10.09 -12.34 -13.38
C VAL A 66 9.64 -13.77 -13.62
N THR A 67 9.61 -14.16 -14.88
CA THR A 67 9.34 -15.55 -15.28
C THR A 67 10.56 -16.39 -14.95
N LYS A 68 10.38 -17.38 -14.10
CA LYS A 68 11.41 -18.36 -13.75
C LYS A 68 11.57 -19.41 -14.85
N GLU A 69 12.63 -20.21 -14.75
CA GLU A 69 12.91 -21.31 -15.68
C GLU A 69 11.80 -22.36 -15.74
N ASP A 70 11.04 -22.52 -14.66
CA ASP A 70 9.89 -23.43 -14.56
C ASP A 70 8.59 -22.86 -15.18
N GLY A 71 8.64 -21.63 -15.73
CA GLY A 71 7.49 -20.93 -16.31
C GLY A 71 6.58 -20.24 -15.30
N ASN A 72 6.83 -20.38 -13.98
CA ASN A 72 6.08 -19.67 -12.96
C ASN A 72 6.55 -18.21 -12.86
N VAL A 73 5.61 -17.29 -12.64
CA VAL A 73 5.94 -15.89 -12.36
C VAL A 73 6.23 -15.74 -10.87
N ALA A 74 7.43 -15.25 -10.55
CA ALA A 74 7.75 -14.78 -9.21
C ALA A 74 7.92 -13.27 -9.24
N TYR A 75 7.62 -12.59 -8.13
CA TYR A 75 7.80 -11.15 -8.05
C TYR A 75 9.09 -10.81 -7.32
N GLU A 76 9.93 -10.00 -7.96
CA GLU A 76 10.90 -9.19 -7.25
C GLU A 76 10.16 -8.06 -6.53
N HIS A 77 10.37 -7.98 -5.22
CA HIS A 77 9.71 -7.04 -4.33
C HIS A 77 10.76 -6.12 -3.70
N HIS A 78 10.57 -4.81 -3.88
CA HIS A 78 11.34 -3.79 -3.22
C HIS A 78 10.44 -2.85 -2.45
N ALA A 79 10.90 -2.35 -1.31
CA ALA A 79 10.21 -1.35 -0.52
C ALA A 79 11.05 -0.09 -0.40
N PHE A 80 10.37 1.05 -0.40
CA PHE A 80 10.99 2.37 -0.35
C PHE A 80 10.22 3.26 0.60
N ALA A 81 10.93 4.07 1.38
CA ALA A 81 10.32 5.09 2.23
C ALA A 81 10.36 6.46 1.55
N CYS A 82 9.27 7.21 1.65
CA CYS A 82 9.23 8.61 1.26
C CYS A 82 10.02 9.47 2.25
N GLY A 83 10.83 10.40 1.74
CA GLY A 83 11.65 11.30 2.56
C GLY A 83 10.91 12.59 2.98
N ASN A 84 11.55 13.40 3.83
CA ASN A 84 11.11 14.77 4.14
C ASN A 84 9.64 14.91 4.58
N GLN A 85 9.13 13.95 5.37
CA GLN A 85 7.73 13.93 5.85
C GLN A 85 6.66 13.88 4.74
N THR A 86 7.02 13.38 3.57
CA THR A 86 6.08 13.14 2.46
C THR A 86 5.46 11.73 2.56
N VAL A 87 4.36 11.53 1.83
CA VAL A 87 3.69 10.24 1.68
C VAL A 87 3.56 9.89 0.21
N PHE A 88 3.54 8.60 -0.10
CA PHE A 88 3.37 8.13 -1.46
C PHE A 88 1.94 8.37 -1.94
N ASN A 89 1.80 9.22 -2.95
CA ASN A 89 0.55 9.51 -3.62
C ASN A 89 0.35 8.49 -4.74
N GLN A 90 -0.59 7.56 -4.53
CA GLN A 90 -0.87 6.51 -5.50
C GLN A 90 -1.42 7.05 -6.84
N ALA A 91 -2.10 8.19 -6.85
CA ALA A 91 -2.65 8.77 -8.08
C ALA A 91 -1.55 9.31 -9.01
N SER A 92 -0.47 9.85 -8.44
CA SER A 92 0.64 10.44 -9.20
C SER A 92 1.88 9.55 -9.27
N PHE A 93 1.92 8.45 -8.51
CA PHE A 93 3.09 7.58 -8.35
C PHE A 93 4.35 8.29 -7.82
N THR A 94 4.15 9.32 -7.00
CA THR A 94 5.24 10.14 -6.44
C THR A 94 5.06 10.33 -4.93
N CYS A 95 6.16 10.59 -4.22
CA CYS A 95 6.08 11.11 -2.86
C CYS A 95 5.66 12.59 -2.92
N ALA A 96 4.61 12.95 -2.18
CA ALA A 96 4.08 14.31 -2.12
C ALA A 96 3.81 14.70 -0.66
N PHE A 97 3.69 16.01 -0.40
CA PHE A 97 3.22 16.46 0.91
C PHE A 97 1.79 15.97 1.17
N ILE A 98 1.43 15.82 2.44
CA ILE A 98 0.14 15.20 2.83
C ILE A 98 -1.06 15.98 2.28
N ASP A 99 -0.94 17.30 2.13
CA ASP A 99 -1.93 18.20 1.55
C ASP A 99 -1.94 18.23 0.01
N GLU A 100 -0.96 17.58 -0.63
CA GLU A 100 -0.84 17.40 -2.08
C GLU A 100 -0.97 15.91 -2.48
N ALA A 101 -1.28 15.04 -1.52
CA ALA A 101 -1.48 13.62 -1.70
C ALA A 101 -2.94 13.23 -1.46
N ILE A 102 -3.44 12.24 -2.19
CA ILE A 102 -4.73 11.64 -1.83
C ILE A 102 -4.61 10.99 -0.44
N PRO A 103 -5.69 10.95 0.37
CA PRO A 103 -5.68 10.25 1.64
C PRO A 103 -5.19 8.83 1.46
N CYS A 104 -4.28 8.41 2.33
CA CYS A 104 -3.69 7.07 2.23
C CYS A 104 -4.75 5.95 2.27
N SER A 105 -5.86 6.16 3.00
CA SER A 105 -7.01 5.26 3.02
C SER A 105 -7.61 5.00 1.63
N ASN A 106 -7.52 5.98 0.74
CA ASN A 106 -8.04 5.94 -0.63
C ASN A 106 -7.00 5.47 -1.66
N ALA A 107 -5.76 5.19 -1.24
CA ALA A 107 -4.72 4.79 -2.18
C ALA A 107 -5.12 3.54 -2.99
N LYS A 108 -5.76 2.55 -2.35
CA LYS A 108 -6.24 1.33 -3.03
C LYS A 108 -7.20 1.61 -4.18
N ASP A 109 -7.96 2.72 -4.11
CA ASP A 109 -8.90 3.13 -5.16
C ASP A 109 -8.21 3.56 -6.45
N PHE A 110 -6.88 3.74 -6.43
CA PHE A 110 -6.04 4.12 -7.56
C PHE A 110 -5.03 3.03 -7.95
N PHE A 111 -5.05 1.85 -7.32
CA PHE A 111 -4.11 0.76 -7.66
C PHE A 111 -4.24 0.28 -9.11
N TYR A 112 -5.40 0.44 -9.72
CA TYR A 112 -5.64 0.08 -11.12
C TYR A 112 -4.79 0.90 -12.10
N LEU A 113 -4.32 2.10 -11.69
CA LEU A 113 -3.44 2.92 -12.53
C LEU A 113 -2.10 2.22 -12.83
N ASN A 114 -1.71 1.21 -12.04
CA ASN A 114 -0.53 0.39 -12.32
C ASN A 114 -0.61 -0.31 -13.69
N GLU A 115 -1.81 -0.64 -14.15
CA GLU A 115 -2.03 -1.28 -15.45
C GLU A 115 -1.66 -0.35 -16.63
N ARG A 116 -1.56 0.97 -16.37
CA ARG A 116 -1.19 1.99 -17.35
C ARG A 116 0.30 2.31 -17.37
N LEU A 117 1.07 1.90 -16.36
CA LEU A 117 2.51 2.18 -16.27
C LEU A 117 3.34 1.54 -17.38
N PHE A 118 2.83 0.44 -17.95
CA PHE A 118 3.53 -0.38 -18.94
C PHE A 118 2.84 -0.35 -20.31
N GLN A 119 1.94 0.61 -20.53
CA GLN A 119 1.26 0.84 -21.80
C GLN A 119 2.06 1.80 -22.69
N ASP A 120 1.52 2.11 -23.87
CA ASP A 120 2.10 3.10 -24.78
C ASP A 120 2.33 4.44 -24.09
N LYS A 121 3.48 5.07 -24.40
CA LYS A 121 3.91 6.38 -23.85
C LYS A 121 2.89 7.52 -24.03
N ASP A 122 1.98 7.37 -24.97
CA ASP A 122 0.96 8.36 -25.29
C ASP A 122 -0.32 8.18 -24.45
N THR A 123 -0.42 7.07 -23.69
CA THR A 123 -1.51 6.83 -22.73
C THR A 123 -1.22 7.57 -21.43
N PRO A 124 -2.04 8.55 -21.02
CA PRO A 124 -1.88 9.18 -19.72
C PRO A 124 -2.09 8.16 -18.61
N ILE A 125 -1.13 8.07 -17.68
CA ILE A 125 -1.28 7.24 -16.49
C ILE A 125 -2.47 7.75 -15.68
N LEU A 126 -2.47 9.04 -15.34
CA LEU A 126 -3.61 9.71 -14.71
C LEU A 126 -4.43 10.43 -15.79
N GLY A 127 -5.60 9.89 -16.13
CA GLY A 127 -6.53 10.52 -17.07
C GLY A 127 -7.34 11.65 -16.43
N ASP A 128 -8.12 12.37 -17.23
CA ASP A 128 -8.88 13.54 -16.76
C ASP A 128 -9.89 13.19 -15.66
N GLU A 129 -10.60 12.07 -15.80
CA GLU A 129 -11.55 11.58 -14.80
C GLU A 129 -10.86 11.25 -13.47
N GLU A 130 -9.70 10.58 -13.54
CA GLU A 130 -8.94 10.27 -12.34
C GLU A 130 -8.29 11.50 -11.72
N ALA A 131 -7.85 12.45 -12.53
CA ALA A 131 -7.33 13.72 -12.05
C ALA A 131 -8.43 14.52 -11.35
N GLN A 132 -9.67 14.46 -11.82
CA GLN A 132 -10.83 15.04 -11.14
C GLN A 132 -11.13 14.32 -9.82
N LYS A 133 -11.14 12.99 -9.82
CA LYS A 133 -11.33 12.18 -8.61
C LYS A 133 -10.24 12.45 -7.57
N ALA A 134 -8.97 12.47 -7.97
CA ALA A 134 -7.85 12.77 -7.09
C ALA A 134 -7.93 14.21 -6.56
N ALA A 135 -8.41 15.14 -7.39
CA ALA A 135 -8.57 16.54 -7.03
C ALA A 135 -9.60 16.84 -5.95
N GLU A 136 -10.62 15.99 -5.78
CA GLU A 136 -11.57 16.11 -4.66
C GLU A 136 -10.88 16.04 -3.30
N PHE A 137 -9.70 15.42 -3.25
CA PHE A 137 -8.92 15.26 -2.04
C PHE A 137 -7.91 16.38 -1.78
N TYR A 138 -7.59 17.20 -2.79
CA TYR A 138 -6.55 18.22 -2.65
C TYR A 138 -7.14 19.53 -2.12
N PRO A 139 -6.81 19.96 -0.89
CA PRO A 139 -7.29 21.21 -0.32
C PRO A 139 -6.94 22.44 -1.18
N ALA A 140 -5.81 22.43 -1.88
CA ALA A 140 -5.40 23.50 -2.79
C ALA A 140 -6.41 23.73 -3.94
N ARG A 141 -7.07 22.66 -4.43
CA ARG A 141 -8.08 22.78 -5.48
C ARG A 141 -9.45 23.15 -4.94
N ALA A 142 -9.79 22.76 -3.71
CA ALA A 142 -10.96 23.29 -3.00
C ALA A 142 -10.85 24.82 -2.80
N ALA A 143 -9.67 25.32 -2.43
CA ALA A 143 -9.39 26.75 -2.32
C ALA A 143 -9.45 27.46 -3.69
N ALA A 144 -8.88 26.88 -4.75
CA ALA A 144 -8.93 27.45 -6.09
C ALA A 144 -10.33 27.42 -6.73
N ALA A 145 -11.16 26.41 -6.41
CA ALA A 145 -12.55 26.33 -6.82
C ALA A 145 -13.42 27.34 -6.06
N ALA A 146 -13.21 27.51 -4.75
CA ALA A 146 -13.87 28.52 -3.94
C ALA A 146 -13.50 29.95 -4.34
N ALA A 147 -12.26 30.19 -4.79
CA ALA A 147 -11.82 31.50 -5.28
C ALA A 147 -12.34 31.86 -6.70
N LYS A 148 -12.95 30.91 -7.40
CA LYS A 148 -13.59 31.11 -8.72
C LYS A 148 -15.13 31.19 -8.64
N ALA A 149 -15.72 30.99 -7.46
CA ALA A 149 -17.15 31.15 -7.20
C ALA A 149 -17.44 32.55 -6.62
#